data_AF-A0A3S1QJN7-F1
#
_entry.id   AF-A0A3S1QJN7-F1
#
_cell.length_a   1.000
_cell.length_b   1.000
_cell.length_c   1.000
_cell.angle_alpha   90.00
_cell.angle_beta   90.00
_cell.angle_gamma   90.00
#
_symmetry.space_group_name_H-M   'P 1'
#
loop_
_entity.id
_entity.type
_entity.pdbx_description
1 polymer ?
#
loop_
_entity_poly.entity_id
_entity_poly.type
_entity_poly.pdbx_seq_one_letter_code
_entity_poly.pdbx_strand_id
1 'polypeptide(L)' 'MTGLDHEHSEVISLGARRLVEVPAEQRGHAAVPWLKSQFPMTTAEAIEAIRLANLVRSGGVDDGTS' A
#
# COMPACT_ATOMS: atom_id res chain seq x y z
N MET A 1 20.63 8.64 4.55
CA MET A 1 19.49 7.81 4.09
C MET A 1 19.74 6.43 4.66
N THR A 2 19.06 6.10 5.76
CA THR A 2 19.37 4.92 6.59
C THR A 2 18.51 3.73 6.14
N GLY A 3 18.89 2.51 6.52
CA GLY A 3 18.13 1.29 6.17
C GLY A 3 16.66 1.34 6.59
N LEU A 4 16.35 2.07 7.67
CA LEU A 4 14.98 2.25 8.17
C LEU A 4 14.06 2.93 7.14
N ASP A 5 14.54 3.98 6.46
CA ASP A 5 13.76 4.65 5.39
C ASP A 5 13.40 3.67 4.26
N HIS A 6 14.28 2.73 3.96
CA HIS A 6 14.06 1.71 2.93
C HIS A 6 13.05 0.64 3.39
N GLU A 7 13.17 0.14 4.62
CA GLU A 7 12.23 -0.82 5.21
C GLU A 7 10.80 -0.24 5.28
N HIS A 8 10.66 1.03 5.68
CA HIS A 8 9.38 1.74 5.66
C HIS A 8 8.81 1.84 4.24
N SER A 9 9.65 2.12 3.24
CA SER A 9 9.23 2.17 1.84
C SER A 9 8.78 0.80 1.31
N GLU A 10 9.39 -0.29 1.77
CA GLU A 10 9.05 -1.65 1.34
C GLU A 10 7.69 -2.10 1.89
N VAL A 11 7.43 -1.88 3.19
CA VAL A 11 6.18 -2.30 3.82
C VAL A 11 4.96 -1.58 3.23
N ILE A 12 5.12 -0.30 2.86
CA ILE A 12 4.10 0.48 2.15
C ILE A 12 3.82 -0.12 0.76
N SER A 13 4.87 -0.45 0.01
CA SER A 13 4.76 -1.01 -1.34
C SER A 13 4.08 -2.38 -1.33
N LEU A 14 4.45 -3.24 -0.38
CA LEU A 14 3.81 -4.55 -0.17
C LEU A 14 2.34 -4.40 0.23
N GLY A 15 2.02 -3.49 1.15
CA GLY A 15 0.64 -3.21 1.55
C GLY A 15 -0.21 -2.70 0.39
N ALA A 16 0.33 -1.82 -0.44
CA ALA A 16 -0.36 -1.27 -1.61
C ALA A 16 -0.66 -2.36 -2.64
N ARG A 17 0.34 -3.18 -2.99
CA ARG A 17 0.16 -4.34 -3.86
C ARG A 17 -0.92 -5.28 -3.32
N ARG A 18 -0.89 -5.56 -2.02
CA ARG A 18 -1.86 -6.45 -1.39
C ARG A 18 -3.29 -5.93 -1.46
N LEU A 19 -3.48 -4.61 -1.38
CA LEU A 19 -4.79 -3.96 -1.59
C LEU A 19 -5.25 -3.97 -3.05
N VAL A 20 -4.35 -4.04 -4.02
CA VAL A 20 -4.69 -4.21 -5.44
C VAL A 20 -5.13 -5.65 -5.68
N GLU A 21 -4.42 -6.62 -5.10
CA GLU A 21 -4.70 -8.06 -5.23
C GLU A 21 -6.00 -8.49 -4.51
N VAL A 22 -6.35 -7.88 -3.38
CA VAL A 22 -7.50 -8.28 -2.55
C VAL A 22 -8.53 -7.13 -2.44
N PRO A 23 -9.59 -7.13 -3.27
CA PRO A 23 -10.65 -6.12 -3.25
C PRO A 23 -11.40 -6.03 -1.93
N ALA A 24 -12.11 -4.91 -1.69
CA ALA A 24 -12.88 -4.68 -0.46
C ALA A 24 -13.88 -5.80 -0.12
N GLU A 25 -14.56 -6.32 -1.15
CA GLU A 25 -15.55 -7.40 -1.04
C GLU A 25 -14.97 -8.69 -0.46
N GLN A 26 -13.70 -8.99 -0.77
CA GLN A 26 -13.01 -10.20 -0.31
C GLN A 26 -12.36 -10.04 1.07
N ARG A 27 -12.03 -8.80 1.46
CA ARG A 27 -11.39 -8.51 2.75
C ARG A 27 -12.35 -8.64 3.92
N GLY A 28 -13.62 -8.27 3.72
CA GLY A 28 -14.63 -8.23 4.78
C GLY A 28 -14.32 -7.26 5.94
N HIS A 29 -13.29 -6.42 5.80
CA HIS A 29 -12.76 -5.55 6.84
C HIS A 29 -12.32 -4.20 6.23
N ALA A 30 -12.33 -3.16 7.05
CA ALA A 30 -11.76 -1.86 6.68
C ALA A 30 -10.26 -1.99 6.37
N ALA A 31 -9.77 -1.18 5.41
CA ALA A 31 -8.43 -1.34 4.84
C ALA A 31 -7.29 -1.23 5.86
N VAL A 32 -7.34 -0.23 6.75
CA VAL A 32 -6.29 0.01 7.75
C VAL A 32 -6.15 -1.12 8.76
N PRO A 33 -7.18 -1.55 9.51
CA PRO A 33 -7.04 -2.66 10.45
C PRO A 33 -6.70 -3.97 9.74
N TRP A 34 -7.17 -4.18 8.51
CA TRP A 34 -6.82 -5.34 7.72
C TRP A 34 -5.34 -5.34 7.32
N LEU A 35 -4.79 -4.24 6.83
CA LEU A 35 -3.36 -4.15 6.49
C LEU A 35 -2.46 -4.39 7.71
N LYS A 36 -2.82 -3.79 8.86
CA LYS A 36 -2.07 -3.94 10.10
C LYS A 36 -2.09 -5.36 10.67
N SER A 37 -3.05 -6.20 10.27
CA SER A 37 -3.06 -7.61 10.66
C SER A 37 -2.12 -8.48 9.79
N GLN A 38 -1.71 -7.97 8.63
CA GLN A 38 -0.89 -8.69 7.64
C GLN A 38 0.58 -8.24 7.67
N PHE A 39 0.83 -6.99 8.05
CA PHE A 39 2.15 -6.38 7.98
C PHE A 39 2.48 -5.60 9.26
N PRO A 40 3.75 -5.58 9.68
CA PRO A 40 4.20 -4.76 10.81
C PRO A 40 4.29 -3.29 10.38
N MET A 41 3.14 -2.63 10.27
CA MET A 41 3.06 -1.23 9.85
C MET A 41 2.22 -0.38 10.80
N THR A 42 2.57 0.90 10.88
CA THR A 42 1.83 1.96 11.54
C THR A 42 0.55 2.31 10.77
N THR A 43 -0.32 3.09 11.40
CA THR A 43 -1.50 3.63 10.73
C THR A 43 -1.14 4.57 9.58
N ALA A 44 -0.05 5.34 9.72
CA ALA A 44 0.41 6.27 8.67
C ALA A 44 0.86 5.52 7.42
N GLU A 45 1.66 4.46 7.59
CA GLU A 45 2.10 3.59 6.49
C GLU A 45 0.93 2.88 5.82
N ALA A 46 -0.08 2.44 6.59
CA ALA A 46 -1.29 1.86 6.02
C ALA A 46 -2.08 2.86 5.16
N ILE A 47 -2.16 4.12 5.58
CA ILE A 47 -2.79 5.19 4.78
C ILE A 47 -2.00 5.44 3.50
N GLU A 48 -0.67 5.47 3.56
CA GLU A 48 0.16 5.64 2.37
C GLU A 48 0.06 4.45 1.41
N ALA A 49 -0.02 3.22 1.93
CA ALA A 49 -0.29 2.04 1.12
C ALA A 49 -1.65 2.11 0.40
N ILE A 50 -2.69 2.64 1.06
CA ILE A 50 -4.00 2.89 0.44
C ILE A 50 -3.88 3.95 -0.66
N ARG A 51 -3.14 5.04 -0.41
CA ARG A 51 -2.89 6.10 -1.40
C ARG A 51 -2.20 5.54 -2.64
N LEU A 52 -1.14 4.77 -2.45
CA LEU A 52 -0.37 4.13 -3.53
C LEU A 52 -1.24 3.12 -4.31
N ALA A 53 -2.03 2.29 -3.63
CA ALA A 53 -2.94 1.36 -4.29
C ALA A 53 -4.00 2.07 -5.14
N ASN A 54 -4.53 3.20 -4.66
CA ASN A 54 -5.47 4.01 -5.43
C ASN A 54 -4.80 4.61 -6.67
N LEU A 55 -3.57 5.12 -6.55
CA LEU A 55 -2.81 5.64 -7.68
C LEU A 55 -2.63 4.57 -8.78
N VAL A 56 -2.24 3.35 -8.39
CA VAL A 56 -2.10 2.22 -9.33
C VAL A 56 -3.43 1.90 -10.03
N ARG A 57 -4.55 1.87 -9.30
CA ARG A 57 -5.88 1.60 -9.90
C ARG A 57 -6.37 2.71 -10.82
N SER A 58 -6.01 3.95 -10.52
CA SER A 58 -6.35 5.12 -11.35
C SER A 58 -5.57 5.18 -12.66
N GLY A 59 -4.71 4.20 -12.95
CA GLY A 59 -3.83 4.21 -14.11
C GLY A 59 -2.66 5.17 -13.95
N GLY A 60 -2.30 5.52 -12.71
CA GLY A 60 -1.21 6.42 -12.35
C GLY A 60 0.16 5.82 -12.62
N VAL A 61 0.45 5.61 -13.89
CA VAL A 61 1.72 5.85 -14.57
C VAL A 61 1.30 6.44 -15.91
N ASP A 62 1.22 7.77 -15.98
CA ASP A 62 1.49 8.44 -17.23
C ASP A 62 2.87 7.96 -17.67
N ASP A 63 2.89 7.12 -18.70
CA ASP A 63 4.05 6.54 -19.36
C ASP A 63 4.81 7.64 -20.12
N GLY A 64 5.27 8.64 -19.39
CA GLY A 64 6.04 9.78 -19.89
C GLY A 64 7.53 9.45 -19.90
N THR A 65 7.99 8.84 -20.99
CA THR A 65 9.30 9.05 -21.66
C THR A 65 10.55 9.16 -20.75
N SER A 66 11.54 8.28 -20.90
CA SER A 66 12.39 8.17 -22.11
C SER A 66 13.07 6.82 -22.26
#